data_AF-A0A9P0HZC5-F1
#
_entry.id   AF-A0A9P0HZC5-F1
#
_cell.length_a   1.000
_cell.length_b   1.000
_cell.length_c   1.000
_cell.angle_alpha   90.00
_cell.angle_beta   90.00
_cell.angle_gamma   90.00
#
_symmetry.space_group_name_H-M   'P 1'
#
loop_
_entity.id
_entity.type
_entity.pdbx_description
1 polymer ?
#
loop_
_entity_poly.entity_id
_entity_poly.type
_entity_poly.pdbx_seq_one_letter_code
_entity_poly.pdbx_strand_id
1 'polypeptide(L)'
;MYLNRVHRTFPKLKKLVTRRQSQAVLSEQNEYTDTPEYPPILDMSLQGKKFRERQELHQKIQAINTVEEKQIALNMPRYYGWKCIIFNEDKVPYNAMPLVQYYTRSHFIPVDKLPEYYKKTSEAADAVVKEIKGLIEEAILIENGGVDRKIITSTQKKEQPQLEDAVAKCIVKQINRIISNNLADKVEHVLSSQVDYDPRHEAFWFIGGVDTPINVVRWRQQYKYLKDRWYESIDRPIQYLGTPLLTVRNRLPLKPILPFQEAENPEFKVPKFTAEPRAVGYSTEHRHGTNIPGFWPGDFDEFGLVSYHGRGHILGRRESFGPEDHIEALHCQAMKASFGWLLAQANYQGFTTFNDVTYPLVTQTVITNGQLWSLYAYQLNTIEMHRDKVDSPKSNICFGTKPLKLYDSIENGKVQGLNEDVLKMIVQFYLNAPEERDHEMKPYLGEEEQVVADIEDDNKRCWLENRYKHLVSNRPKHYLLPEVYLWERIYKIQFNSRFFEAKRRPFELGINPYTRRLDQHLPPYIPKVLRPYPKSRKKFETTYYPKV
;
A
#
# COMPACT_ATOMS: atom_id res chain seq x y z
N MET A 1 39.27 19.98 -9.71
CA MET A 1 39.82 18.65 -10.04
C MET A 1 39.07 17.56 -9.28
N TYR A 2 37.92 17.13 -9.81
CA TYR A 2 37.17 15.98 -9.26
C TYR A 2 37.40 14.79 -10.18
N LEU A 3 38.23 13.84 -9.73
CA LEU A 3 38.45 12.56 -10.37
C LEU A 3 37.18 11.72 -10.25
N ASN A 4 36.27 11.85 -11.22
CA ASN A 4 35.22 10.87 -11.45
C ASN A 4 35.87 9.55 -11.87
N ARG A 5 36.18 8.69 -10.89
CA ARG A 5 36.47 7.28 -11.11
C ARG A 5 35.20 6.61 -11.62
N VAL A 6 35.00 6.64 -12.93
CA VAL A 6 34.04 5.78 -13.62
C VAL A 6 34.52 4.34 -13.43
N HIS A 7 34.01 3.66 -12.40
CA HIS A 7 34.20 2.23 -12.27
C HIS A 7 33.57 1.54 -13.50
N ARG A 8 34.44 0.99 -14.35
CA ARG A 8 34.10 0.14 -15.49
C ARG A 8 33.35 -1.10 -14.99
N THR A 9 32.05 -1.00 -14.79
CA THR A 9 31.17 -2.15 -14.52
C THR A 9 29.87 -2.01 -15.31
N PHE A 10 30.00 -1.76 -16.61
CA PHE A 10 29.02 -2.27 -17.55
C PHE A 10 29.54 -3.63 -18.01
N PRO A 11 28.92 -4.76 -17.65
CA PRO A 11 29.21 -5.97 -18.39
C PRO A 11 28.72 -5.70 -19.81
N LYS A 12 29.66 -5.48 -20.74
CA LYS A 12 29.41 -5.62 -22.17
C LYS A 12 29.19 -7.11 -22.45
N LEU A 13 28.13 -7.68 -21.89
CA LEU A 13 27.53 -8.87 -22.46
C LEU A 13 26.77 -8.37 -23.69
N LYS A 14 27.50 -8.27 -24.81
CA LYS A 14 26.86 -8.45 -26.11
C LYS A 14 26.06 -9.74 -25.93
N LYS A 15 24.72 -9.66 -26.00
CA LYS A 15 23.89 -10.84 -26.23
C LYS A 15 24.39 -11.42 -27.54
N LEU A 16 25.35 -12.35 -27.45
CA LEU A 16 25.58 -13.33 -28.48
C LEU A 16 24.23 -14.03 -28.59
N VAL A 17 23.50 -13.74 -29.66
CA VAL A 17 22.39 -14.56 -30.10
C VAL A 17 23.04 -15.86 -30.55
N THR A 18 23.43 -16.70 -29.60
CA THR A 18 23.64 -18.11 -29.87
C THR A 18 22.26 -18.63 -30.21
N ARG A 19 22.04 -18.84 -31.50
CA ARG A 19 20.95 -19.66 -32.01
C ARG A 19 21.10 -21.00 -31.28
N ARG A 20 20.36 -21.21 -30.19
CA ARG A 20 20.23 -22.55 -29.62
C ARG A 20 19.56 -23.36 -30.72
N GLN A 21 20.34 -24.16 -31.43
CA GLN A 21 19.77 -25.30 -32.12
C GLN A 21 19.13 -26.13 -31.01
N SER A 22 17.81 -26.12 -30.95
CA SER A 22 17.05 -27.08 -30.17
C SER A 22 17.27 -28.44 -30.84
N GLN A 23 18.34 -29.12 -30.47
CA GLN A 23 18.30 -30.57 -30.53
C GLN A 23 17.27 -30.96 -29.47
N ALA A 24 16.16 -31.54 -29.92
CA ALA A 24 15.25 -32.21 -29.02
C ALA A 24 16.08 -33.26 -28.28
N VAL A 25 16.20 -33.10 -26.96
CA VAL A 25 16.62 -34.22 -26.11
C VAL A 25 15.48 -35.22 -26.28
N LEU A 26 15.72 -36.27 -27.07
CA LEU A 26 14.87 -37.44 -27.13
C LEU A 26 14.90 -38.05 -25.73
N SER A 27 13.98 -37.64 -24.87
CA SER A 27 13.64 -38.42 -23.70
C SER A 27 13.10 -39.74 -24.23
N GLU A 28 13.68 -40.86 -23.82
CA GLU A 28 13.10 -42.20 -23.96
C GLU A 28 11.80 -42.24 -23.15
N GLN A 29 10.74 -41.64 -23.69
CA GLN A 29 9.38 -41.80 -23.23
C GLN A 29 8.80 -42.92 -24.08
N ASN A 30 8.38 -44.01 -23.45
CA ASN A 30 7.55 -45.00 -24.11
C ASN A 30 6.30 -44.28 -24.66
N GLU A 31 6.26 -44.01 -25.96
CA GLU A 31 5.24 -43.19 -26.65
C GLU A 31 3.84 -43.83 -26.66
N TYR A 32 3.70 -45.06 -26.14
CA TYR A 32 2.43 -45.76 -26.06
C TYR A 32 1.87 -45.66 -24.63
N THR A 33 0.94 -44.73 -24.44
CA THR A 33 -0.02 -44.71 -23.33
C THR A 33 -1.41 -45.04 -23.88
N ASP A 34 -2.19 -45.87 -23.17
CA ASP A 34 -3.54 -46.27 -23.62
C ASP A 34 -4.49 -45.09 -23.83
N THR A 35 -4.21 -43.96 -23.20
CA THR A 35 -4.85 -42.66 -23.45
C THR A 35 -3.83 -41.67 -24.00
N PRO A 36 -4.11 -40.99 -25.14
CA PRO A 36 -3.20 -39.99 -25.69
C PRO A 36 -3.17 -38.74 -24.79
N GLU A 37 -2.00 -38.45 -24.21
CA GLU A 37 -1.76 -37.22 -23.45
C GLU A 37 -1.33 -36.10 -24.39
N TYR A 38 -2.31 -35.31 -24.87
CA TYR A 38 -2.01 -34.15 -25.70
C TYR A 38 -1.47 -32.99 -24.85
N PRO A 39 -0.45 -32.25 -25.33
CA PRO A 39 0.00 -31.04 -24.66
C PRO A 39 -1.10 -29.97 -24.69
N PRO A 40 -1.14 -29.06 -23.70
CA PRO A 40 -2.12 -27.99 -23.68
C PRO A 40 -1.97 -27.09 -24.91
N ILE A 41 -3.09 -26.69 -25.51
CA ILE A 41 -3.11 -25.75 -26.64
C ILE A 41 -2.78 -24.37 -26.09
N LEU A 42 -1.65 -23.79 -26.52
CA LEU A 42 -1.18 -22.49 -26.05
C LEU A 42 -1.33 -21.43 -27.13
N ASP A 43 -1.77 -20.23 -26.74
CA ASP A 43 -1.71 -19.07 -27.62
C ASP A 43 -0.24 -18.67 -27.88
N MET A 44 0.18 -18.84 -29.14
CA MET A 44 1.53 -18.54 -29.61
C MET A 44 1.69 -17.08 -30.07
N SER A 45 0.62 -16.29 -30.03
CA SER A 45 0.69 -14.85 -30.23
C SER A 45 1.65 -14.20 -29.23
N LEU A 46 2.15 -13.01 -29.57
CA LEU A 46 2.98 -12.23 -28.64
C LEU A 46 2.22 -11.87 -27.35
N GLN A 47 0.88 -11.80 -27.40
CA GLN A 47 0.04 -11.52 -26.24
C GLN A 47 -0.02 -12.74 -25.31
N GLY A 48 -0.36 -13.91 -25.85
CA GLY A 48 -0.37 -15.16 -25.12
C GLY A 48 0.99 -15.50 -24.50
N LYS A 49 2.09 -15.26 -25.22
CA LYS A 49 3.45 -15.42 -24.66
C LYS A 49 3.74 -14.47 -23.50
N LYS A 50 3.49 -13.16 -23.67
CA LYS A 50 3.72 -12.17 -22.61
C LYS A 50 2.81 -12.37 -21.41
N PHE A 51 1.58 -12.84 -21.63
CA PHE A 51 0.64 -13.17 -20.58
C PHE A 51 1.16 -14.36 -19.75
N ARG A 52 1.60 -15.43 -20.40
CA ARG A 52 2.24 -16.57 -19.72
C ARG A 52 3.50 -16.17 -18.94
N GLU A 53 4.37 -15.34 -19.52
CA GLU A 53 5.53 -14.80 -18.81
C GLU A 53 5.14 -14.05 -17.51
N ARG A 54 4.02 -13.31 -17.53
CA ARG A 54 3.49 -12.65 -16.33
C ARG A 54 2.86 -13.64 -15.36
N GLN A 55 2.07 -14.59 -15.83
CA GLN A 55 1.48 -15.63 -14.98
C GLN A 55 2.55 -16.46 -14.27
N GLU A 56 3.61 -16.86 -14.96
CA GLU A 56 4.75 -17.54 -14.37
C GLU A 56 5.41 -16.70 -13.27
N LEU A 57 5.54 -15.38 -13.49
CA LEU A 57 6.04 -14.47 -12.47
C LEU A 57 5.10 -14.40 -11.25
N HIS A 58 3.78 -14.29 -11.49
CA HIS A 58 2.78 -14.22 -10.43
C HIS A 58 2.78 -15.51 -9.58
N GLN A 59 2.82 -16.67 -10.22
CA GLN A 59 2.91 -17.98 -9.56
C GLN A 59 4.20 -18.11 -8.75
N LYS A 60 5.33 -17.65 -9.27
CA LYS A 60 6.60 -17.64 -8.52
C LYS A 60 6.54 -16.77 -7.27
N ILE A 61 5.86 -15.61 -7.33
CA ILE A 61 5.69 -14.74 -6.16
C ILE A 61 4.73 -15.38 -5.16
N GLN A 62 3.66 -15.99 -5.65
CA GLN A 62 2.65 -16.67 -4.84
C GLN A 62 3.26 -17.84 -4.05
N ALA A 63 4.14 -18.62 -4.67
CA ALA A 63 4.77 -19.81 -4.09
C ALA A 63 5.92 -19.51 -3.10
N ILE A 64 6.24 -18.24 -2.82
CA ILE A 64 7.23 -17.89 -1.80
C ILE A 64 6.60 -18.10 -0.42
N ASN A 65 7.35 -18.67 0.52
CA ASN A 65 6.81 -19.04 1.83
C ASN A 65 6.68 -17.85 2.78
N THR A 66 7.67 -16.95 2.82
CA THR A 66 7.71 -15.88 3.83
C THR A 66 7.20 -14.52 3.33
N VAL A 67 6.61 -13.73 4.22
CA VAL A 67 6.07 -12.39 3.92
C VAL A 67 7.15 -11.46 3.36
N GLU A 68 8.31 -11.40 4.00
CA GLU A 68 9.37 -10.47 3.62
C GLU A 68 10.00 -10.85 2.28
N GLU A 69 10.19 -12.14 2.01
CA GLU A 69 10.67 -12.59 0.70
C GLU A 69 9.69 -12.23 -0.41
N LYS A 70 8.36 -12.32 -0.18
CA LYS A 70 7.35 -11.84 -1.13
C LYS A 70 7.48 -10.35 -1.40
N GLN A 71 7.69 -9.54 -0.37
CA GLN A 71 7.88 -8.10 -0.54
C GLN A 71 9.19 -7.75 -1.28
N ILE A 72 10.26 -8.52 -1.03
CA ILE A 72 11.51 -8.39 -1.80
C ILE A 72 11.24 -8.77 -3.27
N ALA A 73 10.56 -9.89 -3.50
CA ALA A 73 10.20 -10.42 -4.81
C ALA A 73 9.43 -9.42 -5.66
N LEU A 74 8.45 -8.72 -5.07
CA LEU A 74 7.69 -7.65 -5.72
C LEU A 74 8.59 -6.52 -6.26
N ASN A 75 9.69 -6.24 -5.58
CA ASN A 75 10.64 -5.18 -5.94
C ASN A 75 11.83 -5.67 -6.78
N MET A 76 12.03 -6.98 -6.92
CA MET A 76 13.14 -7.58 -7.69
C MET A 76 13.31 -7.04 -9.11
N PRO A 77 12.23 -6.81 -9.90
CA PRO A 77 12.36 -6.37 -11.28
C PRO A 77 13.00 -4.99 -11.45
N ARG A 78 12.99 -4.13 -10.41
CA ARG A 78 13.38 -2.72 -10.50
C ARG A 78 14.31 -2.29 -9.36
N TYR A 79 15.58 -2.02 -9.68
CA TYR A 79 16.58 -1.59 -8.71
C TYR A 79 16.24 -0.26 -8.04
N TYR A 80 15.68 0.68 -8.80
CA TYR A 80 15.26 2.01 -8.34
C TYR A 80 13.81 2.02 -7.80
N GLY A 81 13.18 0.85 -7.71
CA GLY A 81 11.76 0.73 -7.47
C GLY A 81 10.91 1.16 -8.67
N TRP A 82 9.65 1.39 -8.39
CA TRP A 82 8.60 1.71 -9.34
C TRP A 82 8.39 3.21 -9.43
N LYS A 83 7.89 3.69 -10.57
CA LYS A 83 7.44 5.08 -10.69
C LYS A 83 6.00 5.17 -10.19
N CYS A 84 5.85 5.20 -8.87
CA CYS A 84 4.57 5.12 -8.17
C CYS A 84 3.80 6.42 -8.29
N ILE A 85 2.47 6.32 -8.38
CA ILE A 85 1.56 7.42 -8.05
C ILE A 85 1.44 7.47 -6.53
N ILE A 86 1.64 8.65 -5.94
CA ILE A 86 1.68 8.80 -4.49
C ILE A 86 0.30 9.22 -3.98
N PHE A 87 -0.33 8.32 -3.22
CA PHE A 87 -1.53 8.58 -2.45
C PHE A 87 -1.12 8.96 -1.03
N ASN A 88 -0.94 10.25 -0.80
CA ASN A 88 -0.79 10.76 0.55
C ASN A 88 -2.15 10.83 1.23
N GLU A 89 -2.17 10.55 2.52
CA GLU A 89 -3.34 10.78 3.37
C GLU A 89 -3.75 12.27 3.34
N ASP A 90 -2.83 13.17 3.69
CA ASP A 90 -3.03 14.62 3.80
C ASP A 90 -3.28 15.36 2.48
N LYS A 91 -3.19 14.69 1.32
CA LYS A 91 -3.34 15.36 0.03
C LYS A 91 -4.39 14.67 -0.80
N VAL A 92 -5.52 15.34 -0.92
CA VAL A 92 -6.61 14.97 -1.82
C VAL A 92 -6.77 16.11 -2.82
N PRO A 93 -6.60 15.89 -4.13
CA PRO A 93 -6.90 16.92 -5.13
C PRO A 93 -8.40 17.24 -5.21
N TYR A 94 -8.77 18.16 -6.09
CA TYR A 94 -10.17 18.49 -6.37
C TYR A 94 -10.84 17.37 -7.17
N ASN A 95 -12.09 17.02 -6.84
CA ASN A 95 -12.89 15.99 -7.54
C ASN A 95 -12.12 14.66 -7.71
N ALA A 96 -11.56 14.17 -6.60
CA ALA A 96 -10.69 12.99 -6.59
C ALA A 96 -11.47 11.67 -6.40
N MET A 97 -12.75 11.72 -5.99
CA MET A 97 -13.55 10.55 -5.65
C MET A 97 -13.65 9.52 -6.76
N PRO A 98 -13.94 9.87 -8.03
CA PRO A 98 -14.02 8.87 -9.09
C PRO A 98 -12.70 8.13 -9.31
N LEU A 99 -11.58 8.84 -9.16
CA LEU A 99 -10.24 8.25 -9.25
C LEU A 99 -9.98 7.33 -8.06
N VAL A 100 -10.22 7.78 -6.82
CA VAL A 100 -9.97 6.98 -5.62
C VAL A 100 -10.82 5.70 -5.62
N GLN A 101 -12.10 5.81 -5.97
CA GLN A 101 -13.01 4.66 -6.09
C GLN A 101 -12.50 3.67 -7.14
N TYR A 102 -12.11 4.12 -8.34
CA TYR A 102 -11.56 3.23 -9.36
C TYR A 102 -10.24 2.57 -8.94
N TYR A 103 -9.33 3.34 -8.32
CA TYR A 103 -7.98 2.89 -7.97
C TYR A 103 -7.94 1.93 -6.79
N THR A 104 -8.96 1.98 -5.93
CA THR A 104 -9.14 1.07 -4.79
C THR A 104 -10.25 0.05 -5.00
N ARG A 105 -10.92 0.09 -6.16
CA ARG A 105 -12.18 -0.62 -6.45
C ARG A 105 -13.21 -0.52 -5.33
N SER A 106 -13.32 0.65 -4.73
CA SER A 106 -14.25 0.89 -3.62
C SER A 106 -15.53 1.52 -4.10
N HIS A 107 -16.67 0.95 -3.70
CA HIS A 107 -17.97 1.60 -3.76
C HIS A 107 -18.24 2.31 -2.43
N PHE A 108 -18.65 3.58 -2.49
CA PHE A 108 -18.90 4.40 -1.31
C PHE A 108 -20.41 4.52 -1.07
N ILE A 109 -20.83 4.21 0.15
CA ILE A 109 -22.22 4.28 0.59
C ILE A 109 -22.33 5.34 1.68
N PRO A 110 -22.90 6.52 1.37
CA PRO A 110 -23.14 7.55 2.37
C PRO A 110 -24.24 7.08 3.33
N VAL A 111 -23.99 7.18 4.63
CA VAL A 111 -24.94 6.78 5.68
C VAL A 111 -25.00 7.87 6.75
N ASP A 112 -26.19 8.14 7.31
CA ASP A 112 -26.31 9.11 8.39
C ASP A 112 -25.87 8.52 9.75
N LYS A 113 -25.98 7.20 9.90
CA LYS A 113 -25.60 6.42 11.09
C LYS A 113 -24.77 5.20 10.67
N LEU A 114 -24.16 4.53 11.64
CA LEU A 114 -23.44 3.28 11.38
C LEU A 114 -24.34 2.21 10.72
N PRO A 115 -23.76 1.30 9.92
CA PRO A 115 -24.49 0.21 9.27
C PRO A 115 -25.31 -0.64 10.26
N GLU A 116 -26.35 -1.33 9.78
CA GLU A 116 -27.25 -2.13 10.62
C GLU A 116 -26.54 -3.18 11.48
N TYR A 117 -25.39 -3.65 11.00
CA TYR A 117 -24.46 -4.50 11.73
C TYR A 117 -24.20 -4.03 13.18
N TYR A 118 -24.09 -2.71 13.41
CA TYR A 118 -23.78 -2.11 14.70
C TYR A 118 -25.00 -1.95 15.63
N LYS A 119 -26.22 -2.30 15.19
CA LYS A 119 -27.41 -2.21 16.04
C LYS A 119 -27.32 -3.12 17.27
N LYS A 120 -26.64 -4.26 17.16
CA LYS A 120 -26.47 -5.23 18.26
C LYS A 120 -25.71 -4.67 19.46
N THR A 121 -24.73 -3.79 19.21
CA THR A 121 -23.90 -3.18 20.27
C THR A 121 -24.45 -1.84 20.77
N SER A 122 -25.61 -1.40 20.25
CA SER A 122 -26.22 -0.10 20.55
C SER A 122 -26.57 0.07 22.03
N GLU A 123 -27.21 -0.93 22.65
CA GLU A 123 -27.67 -0.83 24.05
C GLU A 123 -26.48 -0.82 25.04
N ALA A 124 -25.48 -1.67 24.80
CA ALA A 124 -24.26 -1.70 25.59
C ALA A 124 -23.47 -0.39 25.47
N ALA A 125 -23.44 0.21 24.27
CA ALA A 125 -22.81 1.51 24.06
C ALA A 125 -23.50 2.62 24.86
N ASP A 126 -24.83 2.63 24.94
CA ASP A 126 -25.57 3.64 25.73
C ASP A 126 -25.24 3.58 27.23
N ALA A 127 -25.06 2.38 27.78
CA ALA A 127 -24.67 2.21 29.18
C ALA A 127 -23.26 2.77 29.44
N VAL A 128 -22.31 2.47 28.55
CA VAL A 128 -20.93 2.95 28.64
C VAL A 128 -20.85 4.48 28.47
N VAL A 129 -21.59 5.06 27.51
CA VAL A 129 -21.61 6.51 27.28
C VAL A 129 -22.06 7.27 28.54
N LYS A 130 -23.04 6.77 29.27
CA LYS A 130 -23.51 7.38 30.52
C LYS A 130 -22.43 7.46 31.61
N GLU A 131 -21.53 6.48 31.65
CA GLU A 131 -20.42 6.44 32.61
C GLU A 131 -19.28 7.38 32.19
N ILE A 132 -18.93 7.39 30.91
CA ILE A 132 -17.72 8.10 30.42
C ILE A 132 -17.96 9.58 30.09
N LYS A 133 -19.21 10.03 29.92
CA LYS A 133 -19.50 11.38 29.42
C LYS A 133 -18.82 12.50 30.22
N GLY A 134 -18.84 12.42 31.55
CA GLY A 134 -18.24 13.45 32.42
C GLY A 134 -16.72 13.49 32.27
N LEU A 135 -16.08 12.33 32.12
CA LEU A 135 -14.64 12.22 31.90
C LEU A 135 -14.23 12.77 30.53
N ILE A 136 -15.07 12.58 29.50
CA ILE A 136 -14.82 13.10 28.16
C ILE A 136 -14.96 14.62 28.13
N GLU A 137 -15.98 15.18 28.78
CA GLU A 137 -16.14 16.64 28.91
C GLU A 137 -14.90 17.27 29.57
N GLU A 138 -14.43 16.67 30.67
CA GLU A 138 -13.23 17.12 31.37
C GLU A 138 -11.99 17.03 30.47
N ALA A 139 -11.80 15.90 29.75
CA ALA A 139 -10.69 15.73 28.83
C ALA A 139 -10.67 16.77 27.69
N ILE A 140 -11.84 17.09 27.14
CA ILE A 140 -11.98 18.12 26.09
C ILE A 140 -11.59 19.51 26.63
N LEU A 141 -11.97 19.83 27.87
CA LEU A 141 -11.62 21.10 28.51
C LEU A 141 -10.11 21.21 28.78
N ILE A 142 -9.51 20.13 29.31
CA ILE A 142 -8.09 20.08 29.62
C ILE A 142 -7.25 20.31 28.36
N GLU A 143 -7.57 19.61 27.26
CA GLU A 143 -6.76 19.66 26.04
C GLU A 143 -6.94 20.97 25.24
N ASN A 144 -8.12 21.62 25.32
CA ASN A 144 -8.36 22.88 24.59
C ASN A 144 -7.96 24.14 25.37
N GLY A 145 -7.95 24.12 26.71
CA GLY A 145 -7.68 25.33 27.50
C GLY A 145 -6.88 25.12 28.79
N GLY A 146 -6.73 23.88 29.25
CA GLY A 146 -6.02 23.58 30.51
C GLY A 146 -4.51 23.38 30.37
N VAL A 147 -4.00 23.10 29.16
CA VAL A 147 -2.59 22.76 28.94
C VAL A 147 -1.98 23.55 27.79
N ASP A 148 -1.01 24.42 28.09
CA ASP A 148 -0.19 25.06 27.09
C ASP A 148 0.88 24.09 26.55
N ARG A 149 0.72 23.65 25.30
CA ARG A 149 1.69 22.78 24.62
C ARG A 149 2.49 23.55 23.59
N LYS A 150 3.82 23.43 23.64
CA LYS A 150 4.69 23.89 22.55
C LYS A 150 4.64 22.88 21.41
N ILE A 151 3.85 23.18 20.39
CA ILE A 151 3.73 22.34 19.19
C ILE A 151 4.83 22.75 18.20
N ILE A 152 5.70 21.79 17.83
CA ILE A 152 6.73 22.00 16.82
C ILE A 152 6.12 21.76 15.45
N THR A 153 6.05 22.81 14.64
CA THR A 153 5.53 22.74 13.27
C THR A 153 6.67 22.61 12.26
N SER A 154 6.41 21.88 11.17
CA SER A 154 7.31 21.78 10.03
C SER A 154 7.15 22.99 9.12
N THR A 155 8.27 23.51 8.60
CA THR A 155 8.30 24.61 7.63
C THR A 155 7.77 24.23 6.24
N GLN A 156 7.60 22.93 5.96
CA GLN A 156 7.15 22.45 4.65
C GLN A 156 5.63 22.55 4.46
N LYS A 157 4.87 22.58 5.55
CA LYS A 157 3.40 22.63 5.54
C LYS A 157 2.92 23.92 6.20
N LYS A 158 1.67 24.30 5.90
CA LYS A 158 1.02 25.41 6.62
C LYS A 158 0.92 25.09 8.10
N GLU A 159 1.06 26.10 8.95
CA GLU A 159 1.06 25.94 10.41
C GLU A 159 -0.32 25.55 10.95
N GLN A 160 -1.38 26.22 10.49
CA GLN A 160 -2.76 25.99 10.96
C GLN A 160 -3.22 24.51 10.88
N PRO A 161 -3.10 23.80 9.73
CA PRO A 161 -3.38 22.36 9.66
C PRO A 161 -2.64 21.52 10.70
N GLN A 162 -1.37 21.82 10.95
CA GLN A 162 -0.52 21.04 11.85
C GLN A 162 -0.92 21.26 13.32
N LEU A 163 -1.30 22.48 13.68
CA LEU A 163 -1.81 22.80 15.01
C LEU A 163 -3.14 22.08 15.26
N GLU A 164 -4.06 22.10 14.29
CA GLU A 164 -5.35 21.41 14.41
C GLU A 164 -5.15 19.90 14.59
N ASP A 165 -4.32 19.26 13.76
CA ASP A 165 -4.05 17.82 13.88
C ASP A 165 -3.33 17.48 15.20
N ALA A 166 -2.46 18.36 15.70
CA ALA A 166 -1.80 18.17 16.99
C ALA A 166 -2.79 18.23 18.17
N VAL A 167 -3.74 19.17 18.16
CA VAL A 167 -4.80 19.25 19.19
C VAL A 167 -5.72 18.04 19.09
N ALA A 168 -6.16 17.71 17.87
CA ALA A 168 -7.01 16.55 17.60
C ALA A 168 -6.37 15.25 18.12
N LYS A 169 -5.07 15.08 17.88
CA LYS A 169 -4.29 13.93 18.38
C LYS A 169 -4.34 13.82 19.90
N CYS A 170 -4.25 14.93 20.61
CA CYS A 170 -4.27 14.92 22.08
C CYS A 170 -5.65 14.51 22.60
N ILE A 171 -6.70 15.11 22.03
CA ILE A 171 -8.10 14.76 22.35
C ILE A 171 -8.38 13.28 22.06
N VAL A 172 -7.99 12.78 20.88
CA VAL A 172 -8.14 11.38 20.50
C VAL A 172 -7.43 10.44 21.46
N LYS A 173 -6.21 10.77 21.90
CA LYS A 173 -5.47 9.97 22.88
C LYS A 173 -6.21 9.87 24.22
N GLN A 174 -6.78 10.96 24.71
CA GLN A 174 -7.54 10.95 25.95
C GLN A 174 -8.85 10.17 25.80
N ILE A 175 -9.59 10.38 24.71
CA ILE A 175 -10.84 9.66 24.44
C ILE A 175 -10.57 8.15 24.34
N ASN A 176 -9.54 7.74 23.57
CA ASN A 176 -9.15 6.33 23.48
C ASN A 176 -8.80 5.76 24.86
N ARG A 177 -8.05 6.50 25.68
CA ARG A 177 -7.69 6.07 27.04
C ARG A 177 -8.91 5.88 27.94
N ILE A 178 -9.85 6.83 27.93
CA ILE A 178 -11.08 6.78 28.73
C ILE A 178 -11.94 5.58 28.32
N ILE A 179 -12.15 5.40 27.01
CA ILE A 179 -12.95 4.30 26.48
C ILE A 179 -12.28 2.96 26.78
N SER A 180 -10.99 2.81 26.48
CA SER A 180 -10.25 1.56 26.69
C SER A 180 -10.24 1.16 28.16
N ASN A 181 -10.01 2.11 29.08
CA ASN A 181 -10.00 1.83 30.51
C ASN A 181 -11.39 1.44 31.04
N ASN A 182 -12.48 2.04 30.55
CA ASN A 182 -13.82 1.66 30.97
C ASN A 182 -14.25 0.30 30.40
N LEU A 183 -13.80 -0.03 29.20
CA LEU A 183 -14.16 -1.27 28.50
C LEU A 183 -13.25 -2.46 28.85
N ALA A 184 -12.04 -2.23 29.38
CA ALA A 184 -11.07 -3.28 29.69
C ALA A 184 -11.66 -4.38 30.59
N ASP A 185 -12.48 -4.01 31.59
CA ASP A 185 -13.11 -4.97 32.51
C ASP A 185 -14.37 -5.63 31.93
N LYS A 186 -14.96 -5.02 30.88
CA LYS A 186 -16.22 -5.45 30.29
C LYS A 186 -16.02 -6.33 29.06
N VAL A 187 -14.90 -6.16 28.37
CA VAL A 187 -14.65 -6.70 27.02
C VAL A 187 -13.21 -7.16 26.89
N GLU A 188 -13.02 -8.47 26.79
CA GLU A 188 -11.70 -9.11 26.78
C GLU A 188 -10.81 -8.64 25.63
N HIS A 189 -11.37 -8.47 24.43
CA HIS A 189 -10.57 -8.05 23.27
C HIS A 189 -10.05 -6.61 23.37
N VAL A 190 -10.66 -5.75 24.19
CA VAL A 190 -10.15 -4.40 24.42
C VAL A 190 -8.98 -4.45 25.40
N LEU A 191 -9.05 -5.31 26.41
CA LEU A 191 -7.94 -5.53 27.35
C LEU A 191 -6.68 -6.06 26.66
N SER A 192 -6.85 -6.99 25.71
CA SER A 192 -5.73 -7.56 24.94
C SER A 192 -5.26 -6.65 23.78
N SER A 193 -5.92 -5.53 23.54
CA SER A 193 -5.64 -4.71 22.35
C SER A 193 -4.34 -3.92 22.47
N GLN A 194 -3.62 -3.81 21.35
CA GLN A 194 -2.43 -2.98 21.26
C GLN A 194 -2.78 -1.60 20.70
N VAL A 195 -2.31 -0.55 21.36
CA VAL A 195 -2.48 0.84 20.92
C VAL A 195 -1.15 1.38 20.40
N ASP A 196 -1.14 1.79 19.14
CA ASP A 196 0.03 2.44 18.52
C ASP A 196 -0.25 3.92 18.26
N TYR A 197 0.75 4.75 18.53
CA TYR A 197 0.71 6.19 18.27
C TYR A 197 1.59 6.53 17.07
N ASP A 198 1.04 7.30 16.13
CA ASP A 198 1.72 7.70 14.89
C ASP A 198 2.36 6.53 14.09
N PRO A 199 1.66 5.38 13.92
CA PRO A 199 2.24 4.27 13.18
C PRO A 199 2.41 4.64 11.70
N ARG A 200 3.37 3.99 11.06
CA ARG A 200 3.65 4.17 9.63
C ARG A 200 2.81 3.22 8.81
N HIS A 201 1.81 3.74 8.10
CA HIS A 201 0.98 2.95 7.18
C HIS A 201 1.43 3.17 5.74
N GLU A 202 1.83 2.10 5.06
CA GLU A 202 2.21 2.13 3.66
C GLU A 202 1.60 0.95 2.93
N ALA A 203 1.12 1.17 1.70
CA ALA A 203 0.58 0.11 0.88
C ALA A 203 0.88 0.33 -0.59
N PHE A 204 1.18 -0.75 -1.31
CA PHE A 204 1.55 -0.78 -2.70
C PHE A 204 0.75 -1.81 -3.47
N TRP A 205 0.22 -1.40 -4.61
CA TRP A 205 -0.48 -2.28 -5.55
C TRP A 205 -0.35 -1.78 -6.99
N PHE A 206 -0.73 -2.64 -7.93
CA PHE A 206 -0.87 -2.28 -9.34
C PHE A 206 -2.33 -2.08 -9.72
N ILE A 207 -2.60 -1.03 -10.48
CA ILE A 207 -3.89 -0.80 -11.15
C ILE A 207 -3.74 -0.94 -12.67
N GLY A 208 -4.65 -1.70 -13.28
CA GLY A 208 -4.80 -1.84 -14.73
C GLY A 208 -5.87 -0.92 -15.32
N GLY A 209 -6.03 -0.98 -16.65
CA GLY A 209 -7.15 -0.29 -17.33
C GLY A 209 -7.06 1.24 -17.40
N VAL A 210 -5.90 1.81 -17.02
CA VAL A 210 -5.61 3.25 -17.13
C VAL A 210 -5.01 3.56 -18.49
N ASP A 211 -5.29 4.76 -18.99
CA ASP A 211 -4.79 5.25 -20.27
C ASP A 211 -3.26 5.20 -20.33
N THR A 212 -2.76 4.84 -21.52
CA THR A 212 -1.33 4.70 -21.76
C THR A 212 -0.68 6.09 -21.85
N PRO A 213 0.45 6.36 -21.19
CA PRO A 213 1.04 7.69 -21.20
C PRO A 213 1.64 7.96 -22.57
N ILE A 214 1.61 9.22 -22.99
CA ILE A 214 1.93 9.59 -24.39
C ILE A 214 3.35 9.21 -24.82
N ASN A 215 4.30 9.17 -23.88
CA ASN A 215 5.67 8.74 -24.15
C ASN A 215 5.76 7.25 -24.49
N VAL A 216 4.94 6.40 -23.87
CA VAL A 216 4.84 4.98 -24.18
C VAL A 216 4.19 4.78 -25.54
N VAL A 217 3.13 5.55 -25.83
CA VAL A 217 2.47 5.53 -27.16
C VAL A 217 3.47 5.91 -28.25
N ARG A 218 4.19 7.03 -28.10
CA ARG A 218 5.23 7.48 -29.05
C ARG A 218 6.34 6.44 -29.22
N TRP A 219 6.75 5.77 -28.15
CA TRP A 219 7.75 4.69 -28.24
C TRP A 219 7.19 3.49 -29.02
N ARG A 220 5.94 3.08 -28.80
CA ARG A 220 5.30 1.98 -29.54
C ARG A 220 5.10 2.32 -31.02
N GLN A 221 4.85 3.58 -31.36
CA GLN A 221 4.72 4.06 -32.74
C GLN A 221 5.99 3.89 -33.58
N GLN A 222 7.17 3.78 -32.95
CA GLN A 222 8.43 3.50 -33.65
C GLN A 222 8.47 2.09 -34.26
N TYR A 223 7.61 1.18 -33.80
CA TYR A 223 7.60 -0.22 -34.22
C TYR A 223 6.30 -0.55 -34.96
N LYS A 224 6.42 -0.85 -36.25
CA LYS A 224 5.28 -1.17 -37.14
C LYS A 224 4.43 -2.34 -36.63
N TYR A 225 5.06 -3.36 -36.03
CA TYR A 225 4.38 -4.54 -35.49
C TYR A 225 3.61 -4.29 -34.18
N LEU A 226 3.72 -3.09 -33.58
CA LEU A 226 2.97 -2.69 -32.39
C LEU A 226 1.77 -1.78 -32.71
N LYS A 227 1.41 -1.61 -33.99
CA LYS A 227 0.34 -0.70 -34.43
C LYS A 227 -0.97 -0.90 -33.67
N ASP A 228 -1.40 -2.15 -33.54
CA ASP A 228 -2.67 -2.51 -32.88
C ASP A 228 -2.59 -2.39 -31.34
N ARG A 229 -1.41 -2.06 -30.81
CA ARG A 229 -1.10 -2.07 -29.38
C ARG A 229 -0.65 -0.71 -28.84
N TRP A 230 -0.76 0.34 -29.64
CA TRP A 230 -0.32 1.68 -29.23
C TRP A 230 -0.98 2.12 -27.92
N TYR A 231 -2.28 1.85 -27.77
CA TYR A 231 -3.08 2.26 -26.63
C TYR A 231 -3.31 1.17 -25.57
N GLU A 232 -2.70 -0.02 -25.73
CA GLU A 232 -2.82 -1.12 -24.76
C GLU A 232 -2.39 -0.67 -23.36
N SER A 233 -3.31 -0.75 -22.39
CA SER A 233 -3.07 -0.30 -21.02
C SER A 233 -1.89 -1.02 -20.38
N ILE A 234 -1.28 -0.34 -19.40
CA ILE A 234 -0.14 -0.87 -18.64
C ILE A 234 -0.41 -0.69 -17.16
N ASP A 235 0.14 -1.59 -16.36
CA ASP A 235 0.04 -1.49 -14.91
C ASP A 235 0.64 -0.18 -14.39
N ARG A 236 -0.12 0.47 -13.53
CA ARG A 236 0.29 1.68 -12.81
C ARG A 236 0.56 1.28 -11.36
N PRO A 237 1.82 1.39 -10.90
CA PRO A 237 2.12 1.21 -9.49
C PRO A 237 1.59 2.39 -8.70
N ILE A 238 0.96 2.11 -7.56
CA ILE A 238 0.47 3.10 -6.60
C ILE A 238 1.15 2.84 -5.27
N GLN A 239 1.47 3.91 -4.55
CA GLN A 239 1.95 3.85 -3.19
C GLN A 239 1.09 4.76 -2.31
N TYR A 240 0.41 4.17 -1.35
CA TYR A 240 -0.23 4.88 -0.23
C TYR A 240 0.78 5.16 0.87
N LEU A 241 0.71 6.36 1.44
CA LEU A 241 1.50 6.83 2.58
C LEU A 241 0.55 7.49 3.58
N GLY A 242 0.42 6.88 4.75
CA GLY A 242 -0.43 7.33 5.85
C GLY A 242 0.30 7.35 7.19
N THR A 243 -0.15 8.25 8.05
CA THR A 243 0.35 8.42 9.42
C THR A 243 -0.86 8.74 10.30
N PRO A 244 -1.70 7.75 10.64
CA PRO A 244 -2.81 7.97 11.55
C PRO A 244 -2.31 8.49 12.89
N LEU A 245 -3.19 9.21 13.60
CA LEU A 245 -2.93 9.75 14.93
C LEU A 245 -2.79 8.62 15.97
N LEU A 246 -3.63 7.60 15.84
CA LEU A 246 -3.75 6.47 16.76
C LEU A 246 -4.37 5.28 16.03
N THR A 247 -3.88 4.07 16.31
CA THR A 247 -4.52 2.84 15.86
C THR A 247 -4.64 1.85 17.00
N VAL A 248 -5.73 1.10 17.01
CA VAL A 248 -5.96 -0.03 17.91
C VAL A 248 -5.90 -1.31 17.09
N ARG A 249 -5.10 -2.28 17.53
CA ARG A 249 -4.91 -3.58 16.89
C ARG A 249 -5.27 -4.72 17.84
N ASN A 250 -5.62 -5.85 17.24
CA ASN A 250 -5.97 -7.09 17.91
C ASN A 250 -5.38 -8.29 17.18
N ARG A 251 -5.24 -9.40 17.91
CA ARG A 251 -4.83 -10.71 17.39
C ARG A 251 -5.79 -11.31 16.37
N LEU A 252 -7.08 -11.02 16.47
CA LEU A 252 -8.11 -11.61 15.61
C LEU A 252 -8.73 -10.54 14.68
N PRO A 253 -9.23 -10.93 13.50
CA PRO A 253 -9.86 -10.01 12.56
C PRO A 253 -11.29 -9.65 12.97
N LEU A 254 -11.73 -8.46 12.57
CA LEU A 254 -13.14 -8.07 12.65
C LEU A 254 -14.02 -8.88 11.69
N LYS A 255 -15.28 -9.11 12.06
CA LYS A 255 -16.29 -9.76 11.22
C LYS A 255 -16.58 -8.98 9.93
N PRO A 256 -16.91 -9.67 8.82
CA PRO A 256 -17.45 -8.99 7.64
C PRO A 256 -18.73 -8.22 8.02
N ILE A 257 -18.85 -7.01 7.48
CA ILE A 257 -20.08 -6.20 7.59
C ILE A 257 -21.15 -6.80 6.69
N LEU A 258 -20.74 -7.22 5.49
CA LEU A 258 -21.56 -7.85 4.47
C LEU A 258 -20.98 -9.21 4.09
N PRO A 259 -21.81 -10.23 3.78
CA PRO A 259 -21.33 -11.52 3.29
C PRO A 259 -20.38 -11.39 2.10
N PHE A 260 -19.39 -12.28 2.00
CA PHE A 260 -18.36 -12.20 0.96
C PHE A 260 -18.94 -12.33 -0.47
N GLN A 261 -20.06 -13.05 -0.62
CA GLN A 261 -20.77 -13.20 -1.89
C GLN A 261 -21.28 -11.86 -2.44
N GLU A 262 -21.58 -10.89 -1.58
CA GLU A 262 -22.03 -9.56 -2.00
C GLU A 262 -20.93 -8.74 -2.65
N ALA A 263 -19.66 -9.18 -2.60
CA ALA A 263 -18.57 -8.53 -3.31
C ALA A 263 -18.83 -8.42 -4.83
N GLU A 264 -19.56 -9.39 -5.41
CA GLU A 264 -19.89 -9.44 -6.85
C GLU A 264 -21.26 -8.82 -7.17
N ASN A 265 -21.92 -8.19 -6.18
CA ASN A 265 -23.24 -7.58 -6.39
C ASN A 265 -23.14 -6.46 -7.44
N PRO A 266 -23.90 -6.51 -8.55
CA PRO A 266 -23.88 -5.48 -9.60
C PRO A 266 -24.35 -4.09 -9.12
N GLU A 267 -25.03 -4.00 -7.98
CA GLU A 267 -25.44 -2.72 -7.38
C GLU A 267 -24.23 -1.89 -6.92
N PHE A 268 -23.14 -2.53 -6.49
CA PHE A 268 -21.92 -1.86 -6.02
C PHE A 268 -21.02 -1.45 -7.19
N LYS A 269 -21.57 -0.68 -8.12
CA LYS A 269 -20.85 -0.23 -9.31
C LYS A 269 -19.79 0.81 -8.94
N VAL A 270 -18.55 0.52 -9.31
CA VAL A 270 -17.42 1.46 -9.20
C VAL A 270 -17.34 2.30 -10.47
N PRO A 271 -17.23 3.65 -10.38
CA PRO A 271 -17.07 4.48 -11.56
C PRO A 271 -15.76 4.17 -12.27
N LYS A 272 -15.79 4.12 -13.60
CA LYS A 272 -14.58 3.89 -14.41
C LYS A 272 -13.83 5.20 -14.58
N PHE A 273 -12.54 5.20 -14.22
CA PHE A 273 -11.66 6.36 -14.38
C PHE A 273 -10.38 5.97 -15.13
N THR A 274 -10.29 6.34 -16.42
CA THR A 274 -9.13 5.95 -17.26
C THR A 274 -8.05 7.01 -17.36
N ALA A 275 -8.37 8.27 -17.06
CA ALA A 275 -7.46 9.39 -17.26
C ALA A 275 -6.19 9.30 -16.39
N GLU A 276 -5.11 9.97 -16.82
CA GLU A 276 -3.86 9.97 -16.09
C GLU A 276 -4.03 10.69 -14.72
N PRO A 277 -3.62 10.08 -13.58
CA PRO A 277 -3.78 10.68 -12.24
C PRO A 277 -3.13 12.04 -12.05
N ARG A 278 -2.14 12.36 -12.86
CA ARG A 278 -1.50 13.68 -12.89
C ARG A 278 -2.46 14.77 -13.35
N ALA A 279 -3.45 14.45 -14.17
CA ALA A 279 -4.49 15.39 -14.60
C ALA A 279 -5.38 15.80 -13.42
N VAL A 280 -5.60 14.90 -12.45
CA VAL A 280 -6.36 15.17 -11.23
C VAL A 280 -5.53 15.94 -10.20
N GLY A 281 -4.20 15.79 -10.22
CA GLY A 281 -3.28 16.51 -9.34
C GLY A 281 -2.42 15.63 -8.43
N TYR A 282 -2.42 14.31 -8.65
CA TYR A 282 -1.51 13.40 -7.95
C TYR A 282 -0.09 13.48 -8.51
N SER A 283 0.90 13.40 -7.61
CA SER A 283 2.32 13.35 -7.97
C SER A 283 2.76 11.92 -8.25
N THR A 284 3.89 11.80 -8.94
CA THR A 284 4.55 10.50 -9.15
C THR A 284 5.98 10.57 -8.70
N GLU A 285 6.44 9.56 -7.97
CA GLU A 285 7.80 9.49 -7.43
C GLU A 285 8.38 8.10 -7.67
N HIS A 286 9.71 8.00 -7.73
CA HIS A 286 10.38 6.71 -7.82
C HIS A 286 10.62 6.15 -6.42
N ARG A 287 10.02 5.00 -6.12
CA ARG A 287 10.06 4.37 -4.80
C ARG A 287 9.90 2.85 -4.89
N HIS A 288 10.45 2.09 -3.95
CA HIS A 288 10.12 0.67 -3.84
C HIS A 288 8.69 0.53 -3.31
N GLY A 289 7.98 -0.47 -3.81
CA GLY A 289 6.65 -0.80 -3.30
C GLY A 289 6.78 -1.37 -1.90
N THR A 290 6.14 -0.72 -0.93
CA THR A 290 6.21 -1.09 0.48
C THR A 290 4.82 -1.28 1.06
N ASN A 291 4.67 -2.36 1.82
CA ASN A 291 3.46 -2.73 2.54
C ASN A 291 3.79 -2.82 4.02
N ILE A 292 3.36 -1.83 4.81
CA ILE A 292 3.62 -1.74 6.25
C ILE A 292 2.31 -1.35 6.94
N PRO A 293 1.72 -2.23 7.79
CA PRO A 293 0.48 -1.95 8.50
C PRO A 293 0.69 -1.19 9.84
N GLY A 294 1.92 -0.76 10.15
CA GLY A 294 2.29 -0.10 11.40
C GLY A 294 3.27 -0.89 12.27
N PHE A 295 3.40 -2.20 12.02
CA PHE A 295 4.25 -3.13 12.77
C PHE A 295 5.11 -4.00 11.83
N TRP A 296 6.09 -4.72 12.39
CA TRP A 296 6.95 -5.65 11.64
C TRP A 296 6.30 -7.03 11.55
N PRO A 297 6.55 -7.81 10.48
CA PRO A 297 6.06 -9.19 10.39
C PRO A 297 6.47 -10.02 11.62
N GLY A 298 5.55 -10.88 12.09
CA GLY A 298 5.76 -11.71 13.28
C GLY A 298 5.26 -11.10 14.60
N ASP A 299 4.65 -9.91 14.57
CA ASP A 299 3.88 -9.41 15.72
C ASP A 299 2.61 -10.25 15.94
N PHE A 300 2.14 -10.36 17.19
CA PHE A 300 0.96 -11.16 17.53
C PHE A 300 -0.35 -10.46 17.14
N ASP A 301 -0.41 -9.14 17.27
CA ASP A 301 -1.62 -8.34 17.03
C ASP A 301 -1.71 -7.86 15.58
N GLU A 302 -1.94 -8.78 14.64
CA GLU A 302 -1.82 -8.49 13.21
C GLU A 302 -2.99 -7.70 12.60
N PHE A 303 -4.15 -7.61 13.26
CA PHE A 303 -5.37 -7.06 12.67
C PHE A 303 -5.77 -5.72 13.28
N GLY A 304 -6.25 -4.80 12.43
CA GLY A 304 -6.74 -3.50 12.86
C GLY A 304 -8.18 -3.53 13.39
N LEU A 305 -8.42 -2.86 14.50
CA LEU A 305 -9.77 -2.60 15.03
C LEU A 305 -10.27 -1.23 14.54
N VAL A 306 -9.64 -0.15 15.03
CA VAL A 306 -9.98 1.25 14.72
C VAL A 306 -8.72 2.03 14.39
N SER A 307 -8.80 2.88 13.36
CA SER A 307 -7.78 3.90 13.07
C SER A 307 -8.35 5.32 13.21
N TYR A 308 -7.58 6.21 13.81
CA TYR A 308 -7.90 7.62 13.95
C TYR A 308 -6.99 8.48 13.08
N HIS A 309 -7.59 9.40 12.35
CA HIS A 309 -6.92 10.23 11.36
C HIS A 309 -7.27 11.70 11.56
N GLY A 310 -6.29 12.57 11.31
CA GLY A 310 -6.47 14.01 11.34
C GLY A 310 -7.17 14.53 10.09
N ARG A 311 -7.82 15.68 10.19
CA ARG A 311 -8.47 16.35 9.04
C ARG A 311 -7.89 17.73 8.73
N GLY A 312 -6.76 18.09 9.33
CA GLY A 312 -6.13 19.40 9.17
C GLY A 312 -5.85 19.78 7.72
N HIS A 313 -5.66 18.78 6.85
CA HIS A 313 -5.46 19.02 5.42
C HIS A 313 -6.62 19.75 4.72
N ILE A 314 -7.84 19.70 5.28
CA ILE A 314 -9.01 20.43 4.75
C ILE A 314 -8.78 21.95 4.85
N LEU A 315 -8.20 22.45 5.95
CA LEU A 315 -7.85 23.87 6.11
C LEU A 315 -6.80 24.35 5.10
N GLY A 316 -6.01 23.42 4.55
CA GLY A 316 -5.01 23.72 3.54
C GLY A 316 -5.58 23.89 2.12
N ARG A 317 -6.83 23.45 1.88
CA ARG A 317 -7.48 23.46 0.57
C ARG A 317 -7.79 24.89 0.09
N ARG A 318 -8.03 25.03 -1.22
CA ARG A 318 -8.43 26.31 -1.80
C ARG A 318 -9.91 26.53 -1.54
N GLU A 319 -10.27 27.74 -1.10
CA GLU A 319 -11.67 28.13 -0.89
C GLU A 319 -12.54 27.96 -2.15
N SER A 320 -11.94 28.08 -3.33
CA SER A 320 -12.60 27.90 -4.62
C SER A 320 -13.18 26.50 -4.87
N PHE A 321 -12.77 25.49 -4.10
CA PHE A 321 -13.27 24.12 -4.29
C PHE A 321 -14.69 23.92 -3.75
N GLY A 322 -15.11 24.74 -2.79
CA GLY A 322 -16.43 24.68 -2.19
C GLY A 322 -16.59 23.59 -1.11
N PRO A 323 -17.70 23.65 -0.33
CA PRO A 323 -17.92 22.78 0.82
C PRO A 323 -18.18 21.32 0.45
N GLU A 324 -18.82 21.05 -0.70
CA GLU A 324 -19.09 19.68 -1.15
C GLU A 324 -17.80 18.91 -1.45
N ASP A 325 -16.83 19.55 -2.10
CA ASP A 325 -15.51 18.95 -2.36
C ASP A 325 -14.71 18.71 -1.07
N HIS A 326 -14.94 19.51 -0.01
CA HIS A 326 -14.35 19.24 1.30
C HIS A 326 -14.90 17.94 1.92
N ILE A 327 -16.21 17.69 1.77
CA ILE A 327 -16.84 16.44 2.22
C ILE A 327 -16.31 15.26 1.38
N GLU A 328 -16.27 15.43 0.06
CA GLU A 328 -15.70 14.44 -0.86
C GLU A 328 -14.24 14.11 -0.50
N ALA A 329 -13.45 15.11 -0.16
CA ALA A 329 -12.06 14.93 0.23
C ALA A 329 -11.91 14.09 1.51
N LEU A 330 -12.81 14.25 2.48
CA LEU A 330 -12.83 13.43 3.69
C LEU A 330 -13.16 11.96 3.36
N HIS A 331 -14.17 11.72 2.52
CA HIS A 331 -14.52 10.37 2.08
C HIS A 331 -13.37 9.72 1.29
N CYS A 332 -12.69 10.49 0.45
CA CYS A 332 -11.48 10.05 -0.25
C CYS A 332 -10.34 9.72 0.71
N GLN A 333 -10.12 10.52 1.75
CA GLN A 333 -9.11 10.24 2.77
C GLN A 333 -9.43 8.92 3.47
N ALA A 334 -10.66 8.72 3.90
CA ALA A 334 -11.10 7.50 4.58
C ALA A 334 -10.89 6.26 3.69
N MET A 335 -11.39 6.28 2.46
CA MET A 335 -11.23 5.14 1.54
C MET A 335 -9.76 4.81 1.29
N LYS A 336 -8.89 5.80 1.05
CA LYS A 336 -7.45 5.58 0.88
C LYS A 336 -6.82 4.97 2.14
N ALA A 337 -7.16 5.51 3.31
CA ALA A 337 -6.60 5.09 4.58
C ALA A 337 -7.03 3.67 4.97
N SER A 338 -8.33 3.38 4.91
CA SER A 338 -8.88 2.06 5.21
C SER A 338 -8.37 1.00 4.22
N PHE A 339 -8.41 1.29 2.91
CA PHE A 339 -7.89 0.38 1.90
C PHE A 339 -6.38 0.14 2.08
N GLY A 340 -5.60 1.21 2.28
CA GLY A 340 -4.16 1.11 2.46
C GLY A 340 -3.79 0.28 3.70
N TRP A 341 -4.49 0.48 4.82
CA TRP A 341 -4.21 -0.28 6.04
C TRP A 341 -4.57 -1.76 5.90
N LEU A 342 -5.75 -2.07 5.36
CA LEU A 342 -6.19 -3.44 5.12
C LEU A 342 -5.36 -4.16 4.07
N LEU A 343 -4.95 -3.47 3.00
CA LEU A 343 -4.05 -4.04 2.00
C LEU A 343 -2.71 -4.40 2.64
N ALA A 344 -2.15 -3.55 3.49
CA ALA A 344 -0.90 -3.87 4.18
C ALA A 344 -1.04 -5.08 5.11
N GLN A 345 -2.15 -5.17 5.86
CA GLN A 345 -2.47 -6.35 6.69
C GLN A 345 -2.64 -7.61 5.83
N ALA A 346 -3.38 -7.54 4.72
CA ALA A 346 -3.52 -8.66 3.78
C ALA A 346 -2.16 -9.12 3.23
N ASN A 347 -1.24 -8.20 2.95
CA ASN A 347 0.11 -8.58 2.52
C ASN A 347 0.88 -9.35 3.60
N TYR A 348 0.67 -9.05 4.88
CA TYR A 348 1.26 -9.79 5.99
C TYR A 348 0.61 -11.17 6.20
N GLN A 349 -0.62 -11.36 5.72
CA GLN A 349 -1.27 -12.68 5.64
C GLN A 349 -0.83 -13.49 4.39
N GLY A 350 0.08 -12.95 3.58
CA GLY A 350 0.64 -13.62 2.40
C GLY A 350 -0.06 -13.35 1.07
N PHE A 351 -1.10 -12.50 1.07
CA PHE A 351 -1.69 -11.98 -0.16
C PHE A 351 -0.76 -10.97 -0.83
N THR A 352 -0.91 -10.72 -2.13
CA THR A 352 -0.13 -9.73 -2.88
C THR A 352 -1.00 -9.13 -3.97
N THR A 353 -0.53 -8.11 -4.67
CA THR A 353 -1.23 -7.51 -5.80
C THR A 353 -1.56 -8.49 -6.97
N PHE A 354 -1.02 -9.72 -6.94
CA PHE A 354 -1.20 -10.75 -7.97
C PHE A 354 -2.10 -11.92 -7.54
N ASN A 355 -2.47 -12.02 -6.27
CA ASN A 355 -3.35 -13.06 -5.74
C ASN A 355 -4.40 -12.42 -4.84
N ASP A 356 -5.66 -12.65 -5.15
CA ASP A 356 -6.78 -12.02 -4.46
C ASP A 356 -6.97 -12.57 -3.04
N VAL A 357 -7.66 -11.81 -2.20
CA VAL A 357 -8.06 -12.26 -0.87
C VAL A 357 -9.10 -13.37 -0.95
N THR A 358 -8.95 -14.40 -0.12
CA THR A 358 -9.89 -15.53 -0.03
C THR A 358 -11.04 -15.27 0.93
N TYR A 359 -10.89 -14.28 1.80
CA TYR A 359 -11.88 -13.86 2.78
C TYR A 359 -11.85 -12.33 2.93
N PRO A 360 -12.97 -11.71 3.35
CA PRO A 360 -13.02 -10.27 3.53
C PRO A 360 -12.31 -9.83 4.81
N LEU A 361 -11.63 -8.69 4.75
CA LEU A 361 -11.06 -8.02 5.91
C LEU A 361 -11.80 -6.71 6.17
N VAL A 362 -12.02 -6.38 7.44
CA VAL A 362 -12.78 -5.19 7.84
C VAL A 362 -11.95 -4.31 8.76
N THR A 363 -12.05 -2.99 8.56
CA THR A 363 -11.52 -1.99 9.48
C THR A 363 -12.53 -0.89 9.73
N GLN A 364 -12.41 -0.25 10.88
CA GLN A 364 -13.11 0.98 11.20
C GLN A 364 -12.13 2.14 11.16
N THR A 365 -12.59 3.28 10.64
CA THR A 365 -11.75 4.48 10.47
C THR A 365 -12.52 5.70 10.92
N VAL A 366 -11.87 6.54 11.72
CA VAL A 366 -12.43 7.78 12.26
C VAL A 366 -11.54 8.94 11.81
N ILE A 367 -12.16 9.96 11.20
CA ILE A 367 -11.48 11.20 10.82
C ILE A 367 -12.00 12.34 11.69
N THR A 368 -11.09 13.05 12.37
CA THR A 368 -11.49 14.10 13.33
C THR A 368 -10.50 15.25 13.45
N ASN A 369 -10.99 16.41 13.86
CA ASN A 369 -10.20 17.53 14.39
C ASN A 369 -10.40 17.75 15.91
N GLY A 370 -11.00 16.77 16.61
CA GLY A 370 -11.39 16.87 18.01
C GLY A 370 -12.86 17.30 18.20
N GLN A 371 -13.38 18.18 17.33
CA GLN A 371 -14.76 18.66 17.41
C GLN A 371 -15.70 17.99 16.38
N LEU A 372 -15.25 17.87 15.14
CA LEU A 372 -15.98 17.22 14.05
C LEU A 372 -15.47 15.80 13.85
N TRP A 373 -16.39 14.86 13.71
CA TRP A 373 -16.13 13.43 13.67
C TRP A 373 -16.83 12.81 12.46
N SER A 374 -16.06 12.12 11.62
CA SER A 374 -16.58 11.36 10.48
C SER A 374 -16.21 9.91 10.67
N LEU A 375 -17.19 9.02 10.68
CA LEU A 375 -17.00 7.60 10.97
C LEU A 375 -17.16 6.78 9.69
N TYR A 376 -16.29 5.79 9.54
CA TYR A 376 -16.23 4.94 8.36
C TYR A 376 -16.07 3.48 8.77
N ALA A 377 -16.73 2.60 8.03
CA ALA A 377 -16.58 1.16 8.15
C ALA A 377 -16.28 0.62 6.75
N TYR A 378 -15.12 -0.01 6.60
CA TYR A 378 -14.60 -0.43 5.30
C TYR A 378 -14.40 -1.95 5.28
N GLN A 379 -14.84 -2.58 4.20
CA GLN A 379 -14.66 -3.99 3.93
C GLN A 379 -13.86 -4.20 2.64
N LEU A 380 -12.69 -4.82 2.78
CA LEU A 380 -11.82 -5.24 1.70
C LEU A 380 -12.24 -6.64 1.22
N ASN A 381 -12.75 -6.71 0.00
CA ASN A 381 -13.18 -7.94 -0.68
C ASN A 381 -12.24 -8.33 -1.83
N THR A 382 -11.47 -7.39 -2.39
CA THR A 382 -10.54 -7.66 -3.49
C THR A 382 -9.33 -6.73 -3.47
N ILE A 383 -8.18 -7.29 -3.84
CA ILE A 383 -6.92 -6.55 -4.06
C ILE A 383 -6.35 -6.77 -5.47
N GLU A 384 -6.94 -7.71 -6.23
CA GLU A 384 -6.45 -8.10 -7.56
C GLU A 384 -6.93 -7.11 -8.65
N MET A 385 -6.17 -6.02 -8.83
CA MET A 385 -6.55 -4.89 -9.70
C MET A 385 -5.61 -4.65 -10.89
N HIS A 386 -4.69 -5.57 -11.15
CA HIS A 386 -3.71 -5.44 -12.25
C HIS A 386 -4.36 -5.63 -13.64
N ARG A 387 -3.61 -5.31 -14.70
CA ARG A 387 -4.04 -5.27 -16.11
C ARG A 387 -4.80 -6.49 -16.63
N ASP A 388 -4.50 -7.67 -16.11
CA ASP A 388 -5.07 -8.92 -16.61
C ASP A 388 -6.38 -9.26 -15.88
N LYS A 389 -6.76 -8.47 -14.87
CA LYS A 389 -7.91 -8.67 -13.99
C LYS A 389 -8.80 -7.43 -13.87
N VAL A 390 -8.72 -6.53 -14.85
CA VAL A 390 -9.46 -5.25 -14.86
C VAL A 390 -10.98 -5.44 -14.82
N ASP A 391 -11.48 -6.52 -15.42
CA ASP A 391 -12.91 -6.82 -15.55
C ASP A 391 -13.47 -7.71 -14.41
N SER A 392 -12.73 -7.85 -13.31
CA SER A 392 -13.23 -8.59 -12.13
C SER A 392 -14.51 -7.93 -11.59
N PRO A 393 -15.57 -8.70 -11.30
CA PRO A 393 -16.84 -8.17 -10.78
C PRO A 393 -16.75 -7.74 -9.32
N LYS A 394 -15.72 -8.17 -8.59
CA LYS A 394 -15.57 -7.89 -7.16
C LYS A 394 -15.32 -6.41 -6.88
N SER A 395 -16.00 -5.89 -5.87
CA SER A 395 -15.83 -4.52 -5.36
C SER A 395 -15.64 -4.49 -3.84
N ASN A 396 -14.85 -3.53 -3.39
CA ASN A 396 -14.68 -3.18 -1.98
C ASN A 396 -15.79 -2.22 -1.56
N ILE A 397 -16.12 -2.19 -0.26
CA ILE A 397 -17.27 -1.43 0.22
C ILE A 397 -16.83 -0.51 1.35
N CYS A 398 -17.23 0.76 1.27
CA CYS A 398 -16.95 1.77 2.28
C CYS A 398 -18.25 2.47 2.69
N PHE A 399 -18.67 2.28 3.94
CA PHE A 399 -19.72 3.06 4.56
C PHE A 399 -19.10 4.29 5.22
N GLY A 400 -19.72 5.45 5.08
CA GLY A 400 -19.20 6.67 5.70
C GLY A 400 -20.27 7.67 6.08
N THR A 401 -20.08 8.32 7.23
CA THR A 401 -20.94 9.41 7.69
C THR A 401 -20.47 10.76 7.19
N LYS A 402 -21.41 11.71 7.10
CA LYS A 402 -21.05 13.14 7.03
C LYS A 402 -20.38 13.58 8.34
N PRO A 403 -19.64 14.71 8.35
CA PRO A 403 -19.03 15.22 9.56
C PRO A 403 -20.07 15.60 10.62
N LEU A 404 -20.01 14.95 11.78
CA LEU A 404 -20.89 15.20 12.93
C LEU A 404 -20.13 15.98 14.00
N LYS A 405 -20.81 16.93 14.66
CA LYS A 405 -20.23 17.64 15.80
C LYS A 405 -20.34 16.79 17.07
N LEU A 406 -19.23 16.65 17.79
CA LEU A 406 -19.19 16.05 19.12
C LEU A 406 -19.63 17.04 20.19
N TYR A 407 -19.30 18.32 20.03
CA TYR A 407 -19.74 19.41 20.91
C TYR A 407 -19.88 20.70 20.12
N ASP A 408 -20.69 21.65 20.61
CA ASP A 408 -20.98 22.90 19.92
C ASP A 408 -19.95 23.99 20.18
N SER A 409 -19.74 24.33 21.46
CA SER A 409 -18.78 25.35 21.89
C SER A 409 -18.22 25.02 23.28
N ILE A 410 -17.11 25.68 23.62
CA ILE A 410 -16.53 25.65 24.97
C ILE A 410 -16.67 27.07 25.52
N GLU A 411 -17.52 27.25 26.52
CA GLU A 411 -17.82 28.55 27.12
C GLU A 411 -17.73 28.45 28.64
N ASN A 412 -17.09 29.45 29.28
CA ASN A 412 -16.94 29.54 30.73
C ASN A 412 -16.39 28.25 31.39
N GLY A 413 -15.47 27.55 30.69
CA GLY A 413 -14.89 26.31 31.20
C GLY A 413 -15.84 25.12 31.24
N LYS A 414 -16.92 25.14 30.43
CA LYS A 414 -17.85 24.02 30.24
C LYS A 414 -18.03 23.70 28.76
N VAL A 415 -18.15 22.43 28.44
CA VAL A 415 -18.50 21.95 27.10
C VAL A 415 -20.01 22.09 26.92
N GLN A 416 -20.46 22.81 25.89
CA GLN A 416 -21.87 22.93 25.55
C GLN A 416 -22.25 21.96 24.42
N GLY A 417 -23.43 21.35 24.54
CA GLY A 417 -24.02 20.54 23.49
C GLY A 417 -23.25 19.25 23.18
N LEU A 418 -22.80 18.51 24.20
CA LEU A 418 -22.16 17.21 23.99
C LEU A 418 -23.13 16.25 23.30
N ASN A 419 -22.76 15.79 22.12
CA ASN A 419 -23.55 14.89 21.30
C ASN A 419 -23.31 13.42 21.70
N GLU A 420 -24.22 12.88 22.51
CA GLU A 420 -24.15 11.50 22.98
C GLU A 420 -24.22 10.47 21.84
N ASP A 421 -24.91 10.78 20.72
CA ASP A 421 -25.01 9.87 19.57
C ASP A 421 -23.64 9.64 18.91
N VAL A 422 -22.80 10.68 18.82
CA VAL A 422 -21.44 10.55 18.26
C VAL A 422 -20.56 9.71 19.16
N LEU A 423 -20.63 9.92 20.48
CA LEU A 423 -19.91 9.10 21.45
C LEU A 423 -20.36 7.64 21.39
N LYS A 424 -21.66 7.41 21.28
CA LYS A 424 -22.22 6.07 21.11
C LYS A 424 -21.63 5.36 19.90
N MET A 425 -21.57 6.02 18.74
CA MET A 425 -20.97 5.44 17.54
C MET A 425 -19.48 5.13 17.69
N ILE A 426 -18.74 5.99 18.39
CA ILE A 426 -17.32 5.73 18.69
C ILE A 426 -17.20 4.51 19.61
N VAL A 427 -18.00 4.42 20.68
CA VAL A 427 -17.98 3.27 21.60
C VAL A 427 -18.41 1.97 20.88
N GLN A 428 -19.38 2.03 19.96
CA GLN A 428 -19.78 0.89 19.14
C GLN A 428 -18.64 0.30 18.30
N PHE A 429 -17.67 1.11 17.88
CA PHE A 429 -16.47 0.63 17.21
C PHE A 429 -15.60 -0.23 18.13
N TYR A 430 -15.35 0.21 19.38
CA TYR A 430 -14.58 -0.59 20.35
C TYR A 430 -15.33 -1.84 20.82
N LEU A 431 -16.65 -1.79 20.91
CA LEU A 431 -17.47 -2.95 21.28
C LEU A 431 -17.55 -4.01 20.18
N ASN A 432 -17.14 -3.71 18.95
CA ASN A 432 -17.16 -4.68 17.86
C ASN A 432 -16.08 -5.76 18.09
N ALA A 433 -16.50 -6.91 18.60
CA ALA A 433 -15.61 -8.00 18.94
C ALA A 433 -14.99 -8.66 17.70
N PRO A 434 -13.66 -8.76 17.63
CA PRO A 434 -12.98 -9.66 16.70
C PRO A 434 -13.32 -11.11 17.01
N GLU A 435 -13.31 -11.96 15.99
CA GLU A 435 -13.59 -13.39 16.15
C GLU A 435 -12.64 -14.25 15.32
N GLU A 436 -12.40 -15.46 15.82
CA GLU A 436 -11.67 -16.49 15.10
C GLU A 436 -12.44 -16.91 13.85
N ARG A 437 -11.69 -17.31 12.82
CA ARG A 437 -12.26 -17.68 11.52
C ARG A 437 -12.17 -19.18 11.34
N ASP A 438 -13.23 -19.76 10.77
CA ASP A 438 -13.28 -21.18 10.43
C ASP A 438 -12.42 -21.56 9.20
N HIS A 439 -11.67 -20.62 8.64
CA HIS A 439 -10.85 -20.81 7.44
C HIS A 439 -9.40 -20.38 7.67
N GLU A 440 -8.51 -20.93 6.85
CA GLU A 440 -7.08 -20.63 6.90
C GLU A 440 -6.80 -19.16 6.55
N MET A 441 -6.20 -18.43 7.49
CA MET A 441 -5.89 -17.00 7.34
C MET A 441 -4.64 -16.76 6.48
N LYS A 442 -3.70 -17.72 6.42
CA LYS A 442 -2.40 -17.56 5.75
C LYS A 442 -2.20 -18.56 4.59
N PRO A 443 -3.15 -18.68 3.64
CA PRO A 443 -3.17 -19.78 2.67
C PRO A 443 -2.02 -19.78 1.65
N TYR A 444 -1.24 -18.69 1.58
CA TYR A 444 -0.14 -18.55 0.65
C TYR A 444 1.23 -18.50 1.33
N LEU A 445 1.30 -18.63 2.65
CA LEU A 445 2.57 -18.69 3.37
C LEU A 445 2.96 -20.16 3.63
N GLY A 446 4.21 -20.40 4.00
CA GLY A 446 4.65 -21.75 4.39
C GLY A 446 4.02 -22.18 5.71
N GLU A 447 3.81 -23.48 5.90
CA GLU A 447 3.30 -24.02 7.19
C GLU A 447 4.33 -23.84 8.31
N GLU A 448 5.63 -24.08 8.02
CA GLU A 448 6.73 -23.99 8.97
C GLU A 448 7.42 -22.62 8.98
N GLU A 449 7.66 -22.03 7.80
CA GLU A 449 8.34 -20.73 7.64
C GLU A 449 7.38 -19.66 7.11
N GLN A 450 6.75 -18.88 7.99
CA GLN A 450 5.85 -17.78 7.60
C GLN A 450 6.55 -16.42 7.59
N VAL A 451 7.48 -16.23 8.51
CA VAL A 451 8.24 -15.00 8.72
C VAL A 451 9.72 -15.31 8.60
N VAL A 452 10.55 -14.33 8.24
CA VAL A 452 12.01 -14.50 8.18
C VAL A 452 12.61 -14.97 9.51
N ALA A 453 11.96 -14.66 10.64
CA ALA A 453 12.37 -15.10 11.96
C ALA A 453 12.31 -16.63 12.15
N ASP A 454 11.43 -17.32 11.42
CA ASP A 454 11.20 -18.77 11.53
C ASP A 454 12.28 -19.57 10.78
N ILE A 455 13.08 -18.91 9.93
CA ILE A 455 14.11 -19.55 9.11
C ILE A 455 15.29 -20.03 9.99
N GLU A 456 15.60 -21.33 9.92
CA GLU A 456 16.69 -21.95 10.68
C GLU A 456 18.10 -21.46 10.27
N ASP A 457 18.34 -21.17 8.99
CA ASP A 457 19.65 -20.67 8.52
C ASP A 457 19.84 -19.20 8.92
N ASP A 458 20.64 -18.97 9.97
CA ASP A 458 21.07 -17.66 10.47
C ASP A 458 21.56 -16.71 9.38
N ASN A 459 22.32 -17.21 8.40
CA ASN A 459 22.88 -16.34 7.35
C ASN A 459 21.77 -15.87 6.41
N LYS A 460 20.86 -16.76 6.03
CA LYS A 460 19.69 -16.43 5.21
C LYS A 460 18.80 -15.44 5.95
N ARG A 461 18.49 -15.72 7.22
CA ARG A 461 17.66 -14.90 8.10
C ARG A 461 18.20 -13.48 8.25
N CYS A 462 19.44 -13.32 8.70
CA CYS A 462 20.06 -12.01 8.85
C CYS A 462 20.17 -11.25 7.52
N TRP A 463 20.42 -11.95 6.41
CA TRP A 463 20.52 -11.31 5.10
C TRP A 463 19.17 -10.79 4.62
N LEU A 464 18.11 -11.60 4.74
CA LEU A 464 16.76 -11.24 4.33
C LEU A 464 16.20 -10.10 5.17
N GLU A 465 16.36 -10.16 6.49
CA GLU A 465 15.89 -9.12 7.40
C GLU A 465 16.56 -7.77 7.09
N ASN A 466 17.89 -7.76 6.93
CA ASN A 466 18.63 -6.56 6.57
C ASN A 466 18.19 -6.01 5.19
N ARG A 467 17.99 -6.90 4.21
CA ARG A 467 17.59 -6.50 2.86
C ARG A 467 16.17 -5.94 2.84
N TYR A 468 15.25 -6.59 3.53
CA TYR A 468 13.86 -6.18 3.69
C TYR A 468 13.78 -4.79 4.34
N LYS A 469 14.34 -4.63 5.54
CA LYS A 469 14.34 -3.34 6.27
C LYS A 469 14.98 -2.22 5.46
N HIS A 470 16.07 -2.51 4.73
CA HIS A 470 16.69 -1.53 3.84
C HIS A 470 15.75 -1.13 2.69
N LEU A 471 15.06 -2.07 2.04
CA LEU A 471 14.10 -1.76 0.97
C LEU A 471 12.93 -0.92 1.50
N VAL A 472 12.37 -1.33 2.63
CA VAL A 472 11.24 -0.66 3.28
C VAL A 472 11.57 0.75 3.77
N SER A 473 12.83 1.00 4.14
CA SER A 473 13.31 2.34 4.50
C SER A 473 13.26 3.35 3.36
N ASN A 474 13.25 2.89 2.09
CA ASN A 474 13.27 3.72 0.89
C ASN A 474 14.37 4.81 0.88
N ARG A 475 15.47 4.57 1.60
CA ARG A 475 16.62 5.49 1.63
C ARG A 475 17.33 5.55 0.26
N PRO A 476 17.95 6.71 -0.08
CA PRO A 476 18.75 6.81 -1.29
C PRO A 476 19.82 5.73 -1.36
N LYS A 477 19.93 5.06 -2.52
CA LYS A 477 20.94 4.03 -2.76
C LYS A 477 22.24 4.63 -3.29
N HIS A 478 23.30 3.82 -3.27
CA HIS A 478 24.60 4.19 -3.83
C HIS A 478 24.51 4.68 -5.29
N TYR A 479 23.74 3.98 -6.12
CA TYR A 479 23.37 4.48 -7.43
C TYR A 479 22.14 5.37 -7.29
N LEU A 480 22.33 6.66 -7.55
CA LEU A 480 21.24 7.63 -7.63
C LEU A 480 20.42 7.44 -8.90
N LEU A 481 19.21 7.99 -8.87
CA LEU A 481 18.34 8.05 -10.03
C LEU A 481 19.05 8.80 -11.16
N PRO A 482 19.08 8.25 -12.38
CA PRO A 482 19.65 8.96 -13.53
C PRO A 482 18.85 10.21 -13.83
N GLU A 483 19.51 11.36 -13.76
CA GLU A 483 18.94 12.66 -14.10
C GLU A 483 19.31 13.04 -15.54
N VAL A 484 18.37 13.70 -16.23
CA VAL A 484 18.59 14.31 -17.54
C VAL A 484 18.40 15.81 -17.38
N TYR A 485 19.47 16.56 -17.58
CA TYR A 485 19.38 18.01 -17.48
C TYR A 485 18.54 18.59 -18.62
N LEU A 486 17.90 19.74 -18.37
CA LEU A 486 17.05 20.42 -19.37
C LEU A 486 17.79 20.68 -20.69
N TRP A 487 19.05 21.14 -20.62
CA TRP A 487 19.86 21.38 -21.81
C TRP A 487 20.21 20.08 -22.55
N GLU A 488 20.45 18.96 -21.84
CA GLU A 488 20.66 17.65 -22.46
C GLU A 488 19.38 17.20 -23.18
N ARG A 489 18.22 17.39 -22.54
CA ARG A 489 16.92 17.07 -23.14
C ARG A 489 16.67 17.86 -24.43
N ILE A 490 16.96 19.16 -24.44
CA ILE A 490 16.76 20.02 -25.61
C ILE A 490 17.79 19.68 -26.70
N TYR A 491 19.09 19.83 -26.41
CA TYR A 491 20.12 19.78 -27.44
C TYR A 491 20.55 18.37 -27.81
N LYS A 492 20.48 17.38 -26.91
CA LYS A 492 20.91 16.00 -27.20
C LYS A 492 19.76 15.07 -27.58
N ILE A 493 18.60 15.20 -26.94
CA ILE A 493 17.47 14.29 -27.16
C ILE A 493 16.52 14.83 -28.24
N GLN A 494 16.06 16.07 -28.12
CA GLN A 494 15.03 16.62 -29.00
C GLN A 494 15.59 17.09 -30.35
N PHE A 495 16.65 17.89 -30.35
CA PHE A 495 17.21 18.50 -31.57
C PHE A 495 18.52 17.84 -32.05
N ASN A 496 19.15 17.00 -31.22
CA ASN A 496 20.41 16.30 -31.52
C ASN A 496 21.51 17.20 -32.13
N SER A 497 21.61 18.46 -31.71
CA SER A 497 22.58 19.44 -32.22
C SER A 497 24.01 19.24 -31.71
N ARG A 498 24.20 18.37 -30.72
CA ARG A 498 25.50 18.06 -30.08
C ARG A 498 25.98 16.63 -30.37
N PHE A 499 25.79 16.16 -31.59
CA PHE A 499 26.14 14.78 -32.00
C PHE A 499 27.66 14.48 -31.97
N PHE A 500 28.50 15.52 -31.98
CA PHE A 500 29.96 15.42 -31.93
C PHE A 500 30.52 15.16 -30.52
N GLU A 501 29.72 15.37 -29.46
CA GLU A 501 30.16 15.09 -28.09
C GLU A 501 30.26 13.57 -27.82
N ALA A 502 31.22 13.18 -26.98
CA ALA A 502 31.34 11.79 -26.56
C ALA A 502 30.10 11.33 -25.78
N LYS A 503 29.49 10.22 -26.21
CA LYS A 503 28.34 9.59 -25.54
C LYS A 503 28.74 9.03 -24.18
N ARG A 504 28.18 9.57 -23.11
CA ARG A 504 28.48 9.21 -21.70
C ARG A 504 27.23 8.84 -20.89
N ARG A 505 26.05 9.33 -21.28
CA ARG A 505 24.80 9.13 -20.55
C ARG A 505 24.11 7.84 -20.96
N PRO A 506 23.31 7.21 -20.07
CA PRO A 506 22.56 6.00 -20.39
C PRO A 506 21.66 6.15 -21.64
N PHE A 507 20.97 7.30 -21.76
CA PHE A 507 20.09 7.56 -22.90
C PHE A 507 20.84 7.70 -24.23
N GLU A 508 22.10 8.17 -24.22
CA GLU A 508 22.95 8.25 -25.43
C GLU A 508 23.46 6.87 -25.87
N LEU A 509 23.57 5.93 -24.92
CA LEU A 509 24.04 4.56 -25.13
C LEU A 509 22.91 3.56 -25.43
N GLY A 510 21.65 4.01 -25.48
CA GLY A 510 20.49 3.13 -25.64
C GLY A 510 20.27 2.19 -24.46
N ILE A 511 20.83 2.52 -23.29
CA ILE A 511 20.69 1.73 -22.07
C ILE A 511 19.54 2.31 -21.26
N ASN A 512 18.54 1.50 -20.94
CA ASN A 512 17.50 1.89 -20.00
C ASN A 512 17.95 1.55 -18.56
N PRO A 513 18.34 2.53 -17.74
CA PRO A 513 18.82 2.26 -16.39
C PRO A 513 17.70 1.75 -15.47
N TYR A 514 16.43 2.01 -15.79
CA TYR A 514 15.29 1.60 -14.98
C TYR A 514 14.94 0.11 -15.12
N THR A 515 15.54 -0.63 -16.07
CA THR A 515 15.35 -2.09 -16.20
C THR A 515 16.37 -2.90 -15.40
N ARG A 516 17.25 -2.24 -14.65
CA ARG A 516 18.19 -2.92 -13.76
C ARG A 516 17.43 -3.64 -12.65
N ARG A 517 17.74 -4.91 -12.40
CA ARG A 517 17.16 -5.71 -11.30
C ARG A 517 17.91 -5.50 -9.99
N LEU A 518 17.30 -5.88 -8.86
CA LEU A 518 17.92 -5.77 -7.53
C LEU A 518 19.13 -6.69 -7.34
N ASP A 519 19.18 -7.83 -8.04
CA ASP A 519 20.26 -8.84 -8.01
C ASP A 519 21.43 -8.50 -8.96
N GLN A 520 21.29 -7.48 -9.81
CA GLN A 520 22.32 -7.06 -10.76
C GLN A 520 23.37 -6.16 -10.09
N HIS A 521 24.09 -6.71 -9.12
CA HIS A 521 25.28 -6.13 -8.51
C HIS A 521 26.30 -7.20 -8.17
N LEU A 522 27.55 -6.79 -7.94
CA LEU A 522 28.54 -7.68 -7.36
C LEU A 522 28.19 -7.92 -5.88
N PRO A 523 28.11 -9.16 -5.41
CA PRO A 523 27.91 -9.44 -3.99
C PRO A 523 29.11 -8.95 -3.16
N PRO A 524 28.95 -8.85 -1.83
CA PRO A 524 30.04 -8.47 -0.94
C PRO A 524 31.24 -9.41 -1.10
N TYR A 525 32.43 -8.82 -1.10
CA TYR A 525 33.69 -9.55 -1.27
C TYR A 525 34.16 -10.12 0.07
N ILE A 526 34.43 -11.42 0.12
CA ILE A 526 35.00 -12.07 1.29
C ILE A 526 36.52 -11.84 1.28
N PRO A 527 37.12 -11.19 2.29
CA PRO A 527 38.57 -11.06 2.40
C PRO A 527 39.27 -12.42 2.28
N LYS A 528 40.42 -12.49 1.59
CA LYS A 528 41.15 -13.76 1.35
C LYS A 528 41.42 -14.57 2.63
N VAL A 529 41.60 -13.88 3.77
CA VAL A 529 41.89 -14.49 5.07
C VAL A 529 40.69 -15.29 5.60
N LEU A 530 39.47 -14.83 5.34
CA LEU A 530 38.21 -15.41 5.86
C LEU A 530 37.60 -16.48 4.94
N ARG A 531 38.27 -16.85 3.84
CA ARG A 531 37.70 -17.78 2.86
C ARG A 531 37.98 -19.23 3.22
N PRO A 532 37.01 -20.13 2.97
CA PRO A 532 37.25 -21.57 3.04
C PRO A 532 38.29 -21.98 1.99
N TYR A 533 39.06 -23.03 2.28
CA TYR A 533 40.01 -23.58 1.33
C TYR A 533 39.27 -24.37 0.23
N PRO A 534 39.64 -24.25 -1.05
CA PRO A 534 40.67 -23.36 -1.60
C PRO A 534 40.20 -21.91 -1.69
N LYS A 535 41.02 -20.97 -1.19
CA LYS A 535 40.73 -19.52 -1.06
C LYS A 535 40.44 -18.80 -2.40
N SER A 536 40.62 -19.48 -3.53
CA SER A 536 40.37 -18.98 -4.88
C SER A 536 38.91 -19.13 -5.34
N ARG A 537 38.14 -20.08 -4.77
CA ARG A 537 36.80 -20.44 -5.27
C ARG A 537 35.70 -19.51 -4.76
N LYS A 538 35.51 -19.39 -3.43
CA LYS A 538 34.44 -18.58 -2.83
C LYS A 538 34.91 -17.14 -2.56
N LYS A 539 34.91 -16.29 -3.59
CA LYS A 539 35.35 -14.88 -3.51
C LYS A 539 34.30 -13.93 -2.93
N PHE A 540 33.03 -14.32 -3.02
CA PHE A 540 31.89 -13.48 -2.70
C PHE A 540 30.95 -14.18 -1.72
N GLU A 541 30.24 -13.39 -0.92
CA GLU A 541 29.19 -13.87 -0.03
C GLU A 541 28.00 -14.39 -0.81
N THR A 542 27.29 -15.36 -0.23
CA THR A 542 26.04 -15.88 -0.79
C THR A 542 24.96 -14.81 -0.65
N THR A 543 24.19 -14.58 -1.71
CA THR A 543 23.00 -13.72 -1.67
C THR A 543 21.75 -14.58 -1.72
N TYR A 544 20.74 -14.21 -0.94
CA TYR A 544 19.50 -14.97 -0.78
C TYR A 544 18.32 -14.25 -1.44
N TYR A 545 18.53 -13.69 -2.64
CA TYR A 545 17.43 -13.08 -3.39
C TYR A 545 16.39 -14.15 -3.79
N PRO A 546 15.08 -13.85 -3.68
CA PRO A 546 14.03 -14.70 -4.21
C PRO A 546 14.21 -14.95 -5.71
N LYS A 547 13.97 -16.19 -6.15
CA LYS A 547 14.16 -16.61 -7.55
C LYS A 547 12.92 -16.27 -8.40
N VAL A 548 12.80 -14.99 -8.76
CA VAL A 548 11.66 -14.44 -9.52
C VAL A 548 12.06 -13.86 -10.87
#